data_AF-Q1QGL3-F1
#
_entry.id   AF-Q1QGL3-F1
#
_cell.length_a   1.000
_cell.length_b   1.000
_cell.length_c   1.000
_cell.angle_alpha   90.00
_cell.angle_beta   90.00
_cell.angle_gamma   90.00
#
_symmetry.space_group_name_H-M   'P 1'
#
loop_
_entity.id
_entity.type
_entity.pdbx_description
1 polymer ?
#
loop_
_entity_poly.entity_id
_entity_poly.type
_entity_poly.pdbx_seq_one_letter_code
_entity_poly.pdbx_strand_id
1 'polypeptide(L)'
;MSCDDKVKIRCPACTRIFRERASRVRDGAEVNCLNCNKLIVLTKETDDSFLRRALKAAREIRAAKDAAVHAATYSGAASASKRETP
;
A
#
# COMPACT_ATOMS: atom_id res chain seq x y z
N MET A 1 -0.85 16.36 -0.07
CA MET A 1 -0.48 14.93 -0.23
C MET A 1 -1.12 14.14 0.89
N SER A 2 -2.12 13.32 0.57
CA SER A 2 -2.98 12.62 1.54
C SER A 2 -2.18 11.65 2.41
N CYS A 3 -2.32 11.76 3.74
CA CYS A 3 -1.67 10.89 4.72
C CYS A 3 -2.31 9.49 4.84
N ASP A 4 -3.44 9.26 4.17
CA ASP A 4 -4.23 8.03 4.18
C ASP A 4 -3.48 6.78 3.70
N ASP A 5 -2.42 6.99 2.91
CA ASP A 5 -1.76 5.89 2.21
C ASP A 5 -0.63 5.25 3.02
N LYS A 6 -0.49 5.60 4.30
CA LYS A 6 0.68 5.24 5.11
C LYS A 6 0.38 4.05 6.02
N VAL A 7 1.27 3.06 6.01
CA VAL A 7 1.25 1.92 6.93
C VAL A 7 2.29 2.08 8.03
N LYS A 8 1.98 1.55 9.21
CA LYS A 8 2.93 1.48 10.33
C LYS A 8 3.83 0.26 10.17
N ILE A 9 5.14 0.46 10.24
CA ILE A 9 6.16 -0.60 10.19
C ILE A 9 6.94 -0.55 11.51
N ARG A 10 7.07 -1.71 12.17
CA ARG A 10 7.96 -1.89 13.33
C ARG A 10 9.31 -2.39 12.83
N CYS A 11 10.39 -1.72 13.19
CA CYS A 11 11.73 -2.21 12.87
C CYS A 11 12.08 -3.42 13.75
N PRO A 12 12.54 -4.55 13.19
CA PRO A 12 12.94 -5.72 13.98
C PRO A 12 14.20 -5.46 14.82
N ALA A 13 15.07 -4.53 14.39
CA ALA A 13 16.33 -4.23 15.08
C ALA A 13 16.16 -3.25 16.25
N CYS A 14 15.58 -2.07 16.02
CA CYS A 14 15.45 -1.05 17.06
C CYS A 14 14.05 -0.97 17.69
N THR A 15 13.10 -1.80 17.24
CA THR A 15 11.70 -1.88 17.70
C THR A 15 10.85 -0.61 17.54
N ARG A 16 11.43 0.50 17.09
CA ARG A 16 10.74 1.75 16.78
C ARG A 16 9.78 1.56 15.61
N ILE A 17 8.65 2.27 15.69
CA ILE A 17 7.61 2.26 14.66
C ILE A 17 7.76 3.50 13.81
N PHE A 18 7.73 3.32 12.49
CA PHE A 18 7.71 4.41 11.53
C PHE A 18 6.55 4.20 10.53
N ARG A 19 6.23 5.25 9.76
CA ARG A 19 5.16 5.20 8.75
C ARG A 19 5.75 5.30 7.36
N GLU A 20 5.36 4.38 6.48
CA GLU A 20 5.81 4.35 5.08
C GLU A 20 4.60 4.22 4.15
N ARG A 21 4.71 4.71 2.91
CA ARG A 21 3.63 4.64 1.92
C ARG A 21 3.36 3.20 1.50
N ALA A 22 2.09 2.81 1.49
CA ALA A 22 1.60 1.50 1.06
C ALA A 22 2.02 1.15 -0.37
N SER A 23 2.30 2.15 -1.22
CA SER A 23 2.82 1.94 -2.58
C SER A 23 4.25 1.39 -2.59
N ARG A 24 5.08 1.73 -1.60
CA ARG A 24 6.46 1.26 -1.41
C ARG A 24 6.55 -0.03 -0.61
N VAL A 25 5.55 -0.30 0.23
CA VAL A 25 5.49 -1.51 1.07
C VAL A 25 4.91 -2.68 0.26
N ARG A 26 5.79 -3.40 -0.43
CA ARG A 26 5.47 -4.59 -1.21
C ARG A 26 6.36 -5.76 -0.82
N ASP A 27 5.94 -6.93 -1.25
CA ASP A 27 6.73 -8.16 -1.13
C ASP A 27 8.03 -8.03 -1.94
N GLY A 28 9.16 -8.33 -1.32
CA GLY A 28 10.50 -8.15 -1.88
C GLY A 28 11.01 -6.70 -1.89
N ALA A 29 10.25 -5.73 -1.34
CA ALA A 29 10.71 -4.35 -1.27
C ALA A 29 11.71 -4.14 -0.13
N GLU A 30 12.67 -3.24 -0.32
CA GLU A 30 13.66 -2.89 0.69
C GLU A 30 13.39 -1.48 1.22
N VAL A 31 13.38 -1.34 2.55
CA VAL A 31 13.16 -0.06 3.22
C VAL A 31 14.16 0.14 4.35
N ASN A 32 14.73 1.34 4.46
CA ASN A 32 15.58 1.70 5.59
C ASN A 32 14.72 2.15 6.77
N CYS A 33 15.03 1.65 7.96
CA CYS A 33 14.42 2.16 9.18
C CYS A 33 14.81 3.62 9.40
N LEU A 34 13.82 4.51 9.59
CA LEU A 34 14.06 5.95 9.83
C LEU A 34 14.74 6.27 11.18
N ASN A 35 14.96 5.27 12.03
CA ASN A 35 15.56 5.45 13.36
C ASN A 35 16.99 4.90 13.44
N CYS A 36 17.21 3.65 13.04
CA CYS A 36 18.54 3.02 13.13
C CYS A 36 19.21 2.81 11.76
N ASN A 37 18.61 3.30 10.67
CA ASN A 37 19.07 3.13 9.28
C ASN A 37 19.29 1.69 8.82
N LYS A 38 18.92 0.69 9.63
CA LYS A 38 18.99 -0.72 9.25
C LYS A 38 18.08 -0.98 8.05
N LEU A 39 18.62 -1.67 7.05
CA LEU A 39 17.86 -2.15 5.90
C LEU A 39 16.89 -3.25 6.35
N ILE A 40 15.62 -3.12 5.98
CA ILE A 40 14.56 -4.08 6.25
C ILE A 40 14.06 -4.59 4.90
N VAL A 41 14.17 -5.90 4.69
CA VAL A 41 13.58 -6.58 3.54
C VAL A 41 12.15 -6.98 3.87
N LEU A 42 11.19 -6.43 3.14
CA LEU A 42 9.77 -6.67 3.31
C LEU A 42 9.38 -7.93 2.52
N THR A 43 9.57 -9.11 3.10
CA THR A 43 9.10 -10.39 2.51
C THR A 43 7.92 -10.96 3.31
N LYS A 44 7.00 -11.64 2.64
CA LYS A 44 5.96 -12.46 3.28
C LYS A 44 6.51 -13.68 4.03
N GLU A 45 7.70 -14.14 3.66
CA GLU A 45 8.38 -15.31 4.26
C GLU A 45 9.01 -14.99 5.61
N THR A 46 8.95 -13.73 6.07
CA THR A 46 9.50 -13.33 7.36
C THR A 46 8.72 -13.94 8.53
N ASP A 47 9.45 -14.45 9.52
CA ASP A 47 8.87 -14.89 10.80
C ASP A 47 8.31 -13.74 11.64
N ASP A 48 8.67 -12.49 11.34
CA ASP A 48 8.17 -11.33 12.08
C ASP A 48 6.69 -11.04 11.79
N SER A 49 5.85 -11.24 12.80
CA SER A 49 4.40 -11.02 12.73
C SER A 49 4.02 -9.54 12.51
N PHE A 50 4.84 -8.58 12.95
CA PHE A 50 4.60 -7.15 12.72
C PHE A 50 4.85 -6.78 11.26
N LEU A 51 5.92 -7.32 10.65
CA LEU A 51 6.21 -7.12 9.23
C LEU A 51 5.11 -7.74 8.35
N ARG A 52 4.64 -8.96 8.68
CA ARG A 52 3.51 -9.60 7.99
C ARG A 52 2.23 -8.77 8.07
N ARG A 53 1.93 -8.19 9.23
CA ARG A 53 0.79 -7.27 9.42
C ARG A 53 0.94 -5.99 8.59
N ALA A 54 2.12 -5.39 8.57
CA ALA A 54 2.38 -4.20 7.76
C ALA A 54 2.19 -4.47 6.26
N LEU A 55 2.68 -5.62 5.77
CA LEU A 55 2.47 -6.07 4.39
C LEU A 55 0.98 -6.32 4.08
N LYS A 56 0.21 -6.87 5.02
CA LYS A 56 -1.24 -7.06 4.87
C LYS A 56 -1.96 -5.72 4.76
N ALA A 57 -1.70 -4.80 5.69
CA ALA A 57 -2.30 -3.46 5.67
C ALA A 57 -1.96 -2.70 4.37
N ALA A 58 -0.72 -2.82 3.88
CA ALA A 58 -0.32 -2.19 2.63
C ALA A 58 -1.04 -2.77 1.41
N ARG A 59 -1.36 -4.07 1.43
CA ARG A 59 -2.19 -4.70 0.40
C ARG A 59 -3.62 -4.19 0.46
N GLU A 60 -4.21 -4.11 1.64
CA GLU A 60 -5.60 -3.65 1.84
C GLU A 60 -5.78 -2.19 1.37
N ILE A 61 -4.85 -1.30 1.73
CA ILE A 61 -4.88 0.10 1.27
C ILE A 61 -4.79 0.18 -0.27
N ARG A 62 -3.91 -0.62 -0.89
CA ARG A 62 -3.79 -0.66 -2.34
C ARG A 62 -5.05 -1.20 -3.01
N ALA A 63 -5.62 -2.29 -2.51
CA ALA A 63 -6.87 -2.83 -3.02
C ALA A 63 -8.03 -1.83 -2.90
N ALA A 64 -8.13 -1.09 -1.79
CA ALA A 64 -9.13 -0.05 -1.61
C ALA A 64 -8.97 1.10 -2.62
N LYS A 65 -7.73 1.51 -2.91
CA LYS A 65 -7.43 2.52 -3.94
C LYS A 65 -7.78 2.04 -5.33
N ASP A 66 -7.39 0.82 -5.67
CA ASP A 66 -7.66 0.24 -6.98
C ASP A 66 -9.18 0.10 -7.18
N ALA A 67 -9.91 -0.31 -6.14
CA ALA A 67 -11.37 -0.34 -6.16
C ALA A 67 -12.01 1.05 -6.32
N ALA A 68 -11.49 2.07 -5.64
CA ALA A 68 -11.97 3.45 -5.78
C ALA A 68 -11.72 4.02 -7.18
N VAL A 69 -10.55 3.74 -7.76
CA VAL A 69 -10.21 4.14 -9.15
C VAL A 69 -11.08 3.39 -10.15
N HIS A 70 -11.26 2.08 -9.96
CA HIS A 70 -12.11 1.27 -10.82
C HIS A 70 -13.57 1.76 -10.78
N ALA A 71 -14.11 2.02 -9.59
CA ALA A 71 -15.45 2.56 -9.43
C ALA A 71 -15.61 3.92 -10.14
N ALA A 72 -14.67 4.85 -9.95
CA ALA A 72 -14.71 6.16 -10.61
C ALA A 72 -14.60 6.07 -12.14
N THR A 73 -13.79 5.14 -12.66
CA THR A 73 -13.58 4.97 -14.10
C THR A 73 -14.77 4.31 -14.77
N TYR A 74 -15.31 3.23 -14.17
CA TYR A 74 -16.44 2.49 -14.75
C TYR A 74 -17.79 3.17 -14.54
N SER A 75 -17.99 3.97 -13.48
CA SER A 75 -19.22 4.76 -13.33
C SER A 75 -19.36 5.86 -14.39
N GLY A 76 -18.24 6.36 -14.93
CA GLY A 76 -18.25 7.33 -16.03
C GLY A 76 -18.57 6.71 -17.40
N ALA A 77 -18.16 5.46 -17.63
CA ALA A 77 -18.35 4.79 -18.93
C ALA A 77 -19.81 4.40 -19.24
N ALA A 78 -20.66 4.23 -18.20
CA ALA A 78 -22.08 3.92 -18.38
C ALA A 78 -22.92 5.07 -18.97
N SER A 79 -22.34 6.28 -19.11
CA SER A 79 -23.05 7.47 -19.59
C SER A 79 -22.80 7.79 -21.08
N ALA A 80 -21.95 7.02 -21.78
CA ALA A 80 -21.54 7.32 -23.15
C ALA A 80 -22.10 6.31 -24.17
N SER A 81 -23.43 6.25 -24.33
CA SER A 81 -24.05 5.54 -25.46
C SER A 81 -25.45 6.05 -25.78
N LYS A 82 -25.54 7.22 -26.42
CA LYS A 82 -26.51 7.50 -27.48
C LYS A 82 -25.83 8.34 -28.54
N ARG A 83 -25.15 7.69 -29.49
CA ARG A 83 -24.80 8.31 -30.77
C ARG A 83 -25.98 8.07 -31.71
N GLU A 84 -26.89 9.04 -31.75
CA GLU A 84 -27.97 9.09 -32.75
C GLU A 84 -27.33 9.26 -34.13
N THR A 85 -27.71 8.41 -35.08
CA THR A 85 -27.24 8.46 -36.48
C THR A 85 -28.43 8.91 -37.35
N PRO A 86 -28.23 9.86 -38.29
CA PRO A 86 -29.29 10.49 -39.07
C PRO A 86 -29.94 9.58 -40.13
#